data_AF-A0A399EWM6-F1
#
_entry.id   AF-A0A399EWM6-F1
#
_cell.length_a   1.000
_cell.length_b   1.000
_cell.length_c   1.000
_cell.angle_alpha   90.00
_cell.angle_beta   90.00
_cell.angle_gamma   90.00
#
_symmetry.space_group_name_H-M   'P 1'
#
loop_
_entity.id
_entity.type
_entity.pdbx_description
1 polymer ?
#
loop_
_entity_poly.entity_id
_entity_poly.type
_entity_poly.pdbx_seq_one_letter_code
_entity_poly.pdbx_strand_id
1 'polypeptide(L)'
;MSKTPRRVVVGLSGASGMAYGIDLLQTLRRIEGLEIHLVMTQGAKRVLVEEMGKHPEEVELLADAVHRAQDIGASIASGSFRTLGMVIVPCSATSVSKIAYGIADNLLTRAAYVHLKERRPLILVPREAPLPIPTLEALLKAAQAGATILPAAPGFYTRPQSIEDLLAFMTQRVLDLLGLEYPRAPRWKEPEVVEE
;
A
#
# COMPACT_ATOMS: atom_id res chain seq x y z
N MET A 1 10.29 27.60 10.04
CA MET A 1 9.23 26.63 10.37
C MET A 1 9.69 25.26 9.88
N SER A 2 9.83 24.27 10.77
CA SER A 2 10.23 22.91 10.37
C SER A 2 9.18 22.36 9.40
N LYS A 3 9.59 22.11 8.15
CA LYS A 3 8.71 21.53 7.12
C LYS A 3 8.32 20.16 7.65
N THR A 4 7.02 19.95 7.92
CA THR A 4 6.56 18.65 8.43
C THR A 4 6.99 17.57 7.44
N PRO A 5 7.71 16.52 7.87
CA PRO A 5 8.24 15.52 6.94
C PRO A 5 7.10 14.85 6.17
N ARG A 6 7.31 14.65 4.87
CA ARG A 6 6.39 13.90 4.02
C ARG A 6 6.54 12.43 4.38
N ARG A 7 5.50 11.81 4.92
CA ARG A 7 5.53 10.42 5.38
C ARG A 7 4.46 9.60 4.71
N VAL A 8 4.78 8.38 4.30
CA VAL A 8 3.81 7.40 3.80
C VAL A 8 3.88 6.13 4.63
N VAL A 9 2.72 5.54 4.93
CA VAL A 9 2.65 4.22 5.56
C VAL A 9 2.42 3.17 4.48
N VAL A 10 3.29 2.16 4.42
CA VAL A 10 3.13 1.00 3.54
C VAL A 10 2.86 -0.22 4.41
N GLY A 11 1.71 -0.85 4.20
CA GLY A 11 1.34 -2.10 4.85
C GLY A 11 1.45 -3.27 3.89
N LEU A 12 2.15 -4.34 4.28
CA LEU A 12 2.12 -5.60 3.57
C LEU A 12 1.27 -6.61 4.38
N SER A 13 0.25 -7.18 3.75
CA SER A 13 -0.61 -8.20 4.36
C SER A 13 -0.54 -9.54 3.61
N GLY A 14 -1.03 -10.62 4.22
CA GLY A 14 -0.92 -11.99 3.70
C GLY A 14 -1.84 -12.31 2.51
N ALA A 15 -1.87 -11.46 1.49
CA ALA A 15 -2.36 -11.82 0.16
C ALA A 15 -1.16 -11.98 -0.77
N SER A 16 -1.37 -12.74 -1.85
CA SER A 16 -0.38 -12.89 -2.91
C SER A 16 -0.25 -11.61 -3.73
N GLY A 17 0.88 -11.44 -4.42
CA GLY A 17 1.23 -10.22 -5.15
C GLY A 17 2.26 -9.36 -4.42
N MET A 18 3.22 -9.98 -3.73
CA MET A 18 4.30 -9.27 -3.02
C MET A 18 5.15 -8.41 -3.95
N ALA A 19 5.25 -8.78 -5.23
CA ALA A 19 5.89 -7.98 -6.27
C ALA A 19 5.33 -6.55 -6.35
N TYR A 20 4.01 -6.33 -6.17
CA TYR A 20 3.43 -4.99 -6.15
C TYR A 20 3.92 -4.15 -4.97
N GLY A 21 4.02 -4.76 -3.77
CA GLY A 21 4.50 -4.08 -2.57
C GLY A 21 5.98 -3.71 -2.67
N ILE A 22 6.80 -4.60 -3.22
CA ILE A 22 8.23 -4.36 -3.44
C ILE A 22 8.44 -3.27 -4.48
N ASP A 23 7.75 -3.33 -5.63
CA ASP A 23 7.87 -2.33 -6.69
C ASP A 23 7.51 -0.93 -6.19
N LEU A 24 6.43 -0.83 -5.41
CA LEU A 24 6.04 0.41 -4.76
C LEU A 24 7.11 0.90 -3.79
N LEU A 25 7.62 0.06 -2.89
CA LEU A 25 8.65 0.45 -1.92
C LEU A 25 9.93 0.95 -2.60
N GLN A 26 10.38 0.22 -3.63
CA GLN A 26 11.54 0.62 -4.44
C GLN A 26 11.31 1.97 -5.13
N THR A 27 10.10 2.22 -5.61
CA THR A 27 9.72 3.48 -6.25
C THR A 27 9.66 4.63 -5.25
N LEU A 28 8.98 4.45 -4.11
CA LEU A 28 8.86 5.46 -3.07
C LEU A 28 10.22 5.89 -2.52
N ARG A 29 11.17 4.96 -2.39
CA ARG A 29 12.54 5.24 -1.93
C ARG A 29 13.30 6.21 -2.85
N ARG A 30 12.92 6.30 -4.13
CA ARG A 30 13.54 7.22 -5.10
C ARG A 30 12.97 8.64 -5.02
N ILE A 31 11.92 8.87 -4.22
CA ILE A 31 11.30 10.18 -4.05
C ILE A 31 12.00 10.92 -2.91
N GLU A 32 12.71 12.00 -3.24
CA GLU A 32 13.44 12.79 -2.24
C GLU A 32 12.54 13.40 -1.16
N GLY A 33 13.02 13.32 0.09
CA GLY A 33 12.32 13.90 1.24
C GLY A 33 11.04 13.17 1.65
N LEU A 34 10.80 11.95 1.14
CA LEU A 34 9.71 11.07 1.56
C LEU A 34 10.23 10.01 2.54
N GLU A 35 9.63 9.95 3.73
CA GLU A 35 9.93 8.96 4.77
C GLU A 35 8.89 7.82 4.72
N ILE A 36 9.36 6.58 4.63
CA ILE A 36 8.54 5.37 4.47
C ILE A 36 8.44 4.63 5.80
N HIS A 37 7.21 4.45 6.29
CA HIS A 37 6.90 3.61 7.44
C HIS A 37 6.31 2.28 7.00
N LEU A 38 7.05 1.19 7.16
CA LEU A 38 6.64 -0.15 6.78
C LEU A 38 6.06 -0.92 7.96
N VAL A 39 4.94 -1.63 7.74
CA VAL A 39 4.43 -2.66 8.64
C VAL A 39 4.06 -3.91 7.87
N MET A 40 4.59 -5.06 8.30
CA MET A 40 4.32 -6.35 7.68
C MET A 40 3.61 -7.29 8.65
N THR A 41 2.48 -7.84 8.23
CA THR A 41 1.85 -8.94 8.99
C THR A 41 2.68 -10.23 8.90
N GLN A 42 2.48 -11.17 9.83
CA GLN A 42 3.11 -12.48 9.76
C GLN A 42 2.74 -13.24 8.47
N GLY A 43 1.48 -13.14 8.03
CA GLY A 43 1.06 -13.70 6.74
C GLY A 43 1.81 -13.09 5.54
N ALA A 44 2.07 -11.78 5.57
CA ALA A 44 2.85 -11.12 4.51
C ALA A 44 4.29 -11.63 4.45
N LYS A 45 4.95 -11.78 5.61
CA LYS A 45 6.31 -12.31 5.70
C LYS A 45 6.40 -13.73 5.11
N ARG A 46 5.39 -14.57 5.36
CA ARG A 46 5.31 -15.91 4.78
C ARG A 46 5.14 -15.88 3.26
N VAL A 47 4.17 -15.12 2.77
CA VAL A 47 3.90 -15.02 1.32
C VAL A 47 5.10 -14.42 0.57
N LEU A 48 5.81 -13.47 1.18
CA LEU A 48 7.03 -12.90 0.61
C LEU A 48 8.10 -13.97 0.33
N VAL A 49 8.34 -14.87 1.29
CA VAL A 49 9.29 -15.97 1.13
C VAL A 49 8.80 -16.93 0.04
N GLU A 50 7.52 -17.27 0.04
CA GLU A 50 6.92 -18.23 -0.91
C GLU A 50 6.92 -17.70 -2.36
N GLU A 51 6.61 -16.42 -2.59
CA GLU A 51 6.50 -15.84 -3.94
C GLU A 51 7.81 -15.33 -4.50
N MET A 52 8.67 -14.74 -3.64
CA MET A 52 9.84 -13.99 -4.08
C MET A 52 11.16 -14.65 -3.69
N GLY A 53 11.15 -15.68 -2.84
CA GLY A 53 12.36 -16.28 -2.28
C GLY A 53 13.18 -15.30 -1.44
N LYS A 54 12.56 -14.21 -0.96
CA LYS A 54 13.21 -13.13 -0.23
C LYS A 54 12.96 -13.23 1.27
N HIS A 55 13.97 -12.88 2.04
CA HIS A 55 13.83 -12.70 3.47
C HIS A 55 13.16 -11.34 3.79
N PRO A 56 12.29 -11.25 4.82
CA PRO A 56 11.66 -9.99 5.21
C PRO A 56 12.64 -8.83 5.40
N GLU A 57 13.83 -9.11 5.93
CA GLU A 57 14.90 -8.16 6.18
C GLU A 57 15.33 -7.43 4.88
N GLU A 58 15.31 -8.09 3.73
CA GLU A 58 15.64 -7.46 2.44
C GLU A 58 14.63 -6.38 2.03
N VAL A 59 13.35 -6.60 2.33
CA VAL A 59 12.26 -5.66 2.04
C VAL A 59 12.22 -4.55 3.08
N GLU A 60 12.51 -4.89 4.33
CA GLU A 60 12.62 -3.93 5.44
C GLU A 60 13.68 -2.85 5.18
N LEU A 61 14.77 -3.18 4.48
CA LEU A 61 15.79 -2.21 4.04
C LEU A 61 15.26 -1.13 3.11
N LEU A 62 14.10 -1.32 2.45
CA LEU A 62 13.49 -0.33 1.54
C LEU A 62 12.72 0.78 2.27
N ALA A 63 12.58 0.72 3.60
CA ALA A 63 11.86 1.68 4.40
C ALA A 63 12.77 2.41 5.41
N ASP A 64 12.42 3.63 5.77
CA ASP A 64 13.13 4.42 6.80
C ASP A 64 12.79 3.94 8.21
N ALA A 65 11.56 3.46 8.43
CA ALA A 65 11.09 2.95 9.70
C ALA A 65 10.28 1.66 9.53
N VAL A 66 10.67 0.60 10.22
CA VAL A 66 9.98 -0.70 10.20
C VAL A 66 9.30 -0.95 11.55
N HIS A 67 8.00 -1.19 11.52
CA HIS A 67 7.19 -1.40 12.71
C HIS A 67 6.71 -2.85 12.80
N ARG A 68 6.79 -3.43 13.99
CA ARG A 68 6.29 -4.78 14.24
C ARG A 68 4.77 -4.76 14.25
N ALA A 69 4.13 -5.74 13.60
CA ALA A 69 2.66 -5.80 13.56
C ALA A 69 2.00 -5.90 14.95
N GLN A 70 2.72 -6.39 15.97
CA GLN A 70 2.22 -6.48 17.35
C GLN A 70 2.38 -5.17 18.13
N ASP A 71 3.20 -4.23 17.65
CA ASP A 71 3.50 -2.99 18.36
C ASP A 71 2.42 -1.93 18.14
N ILE A 72 1.29 -2.08 18.84
CA ILE A 72 0.20 -1.10 18.81
C ILE A 72 0.56 0.24 19.49
N GLY A 73 1.76 0.38 20.06
CA GLY A 73 2.29 1.63 20.63
C GLY A 73 3.13 2.45 19.63
N ALA A 74 3.41 1.91 18.45
CA ALA A 74 4.21 2.58 17.42
C ALA A 74 3.59 3.91 16.95
N SER A 75 4.42 4.78 16.36
CA SER A 75 4.02 6.13 15.95
C SER A 75 2.81 6.15 15.02
N ILE A 76 2.75 5.21 14.06
CA ILE A 76 1.66 5.08 13.08
C ILE A 76 0.32 4.64 13.70
N ALA A 77 0.28 4.27 14.99
CA ALA A 77 -0.94 3.96 15.73
C ALA A 77 -1.66 5.20 16.30
N SER A 78 -1.07 6.40 16.15
CA SER A 78 -1.61 7.68 16.62
C SER A 78 -2.00 8.62 15.49
N GLY A 79 -3.14 9.30 15.64
CA GLY A 79 -3.56 10.36 14.73
C GLY A 79 -2.71 11.63 14.81
N SER A 80 -2.04 11.89 15.93
CA SER A 80 -1.13 13.05 16.04
C SER A 80 0.13 12.90 15.18
N PHE A 81 0.50 11.66 14.82
CA PHE A 81 1.59 11.39 13.90
C PHE A 81 1.10 11.61 12.46
N ARG A 82 1.50 12.72 11.84
CA ARG A 82 1.00 13.14 10.52
C ARG A 82 1.68 12.37 9.38
N THR A 83 0.86 11.86 8.47
CA THR A 83 1.23 11.11 7.26
C THR A 83 0.45 11.67 6.07
N LEU A 84 1.01 11.52 4.85
CA LEU A 84 0.33 11.82 3.59
C LEU A 84 -0.80 10.83 3.32
N GLY A 85 -0.62 9.58 3.72
CA GLY A 85 -1.57 8.51 3.52
C GLY A 85 -0.99 7.14 3.88
N MET A 86 -1.83 6.13 3.74
CA MET A 86 -1.47 4.73 3.90
C MET A 86 -1.91 3.92 2.70
N VAL A 87 -1.07 2.98 2.28
CA VAL A 87 -1.40 1.97 1.28
C VAL A 87 -1.13 0.58 1.84
N ILE A 88 -2.07 -0.34 1.67
CA ILE A 88 -1.89 -1.75 2.00
C ILE A 88 -1.83 -2.54 0.69
N VAL A 89 -0.65 -3.06 0.35
CA VAL A 89 -0.39 -3.70 -0.94
C VAL A 89 0.61 -4.86 -0.83
N PRO A 90 0.20 -6.11 -1.05
CA PRO A 90 -1.17 -6.55 -1.27
C PRO A 90 -2.01 -6.50 0.02
N CYS A 91 -3.32 -6.37 -0.14
CA CYS A 91 -4.32 -6.37 0.94
C CYS A 91 -5.11 -7.70 0.95
N SER A 92 -5.03 -8.46 2.04
CA SER A 92 -5.77 -9.72 2.18
C SER A 92 -7.24 -9.47 2.50
N ALA A 93 -8.09 -10.43 2.12
CA ALA A 93 -9.52 -10.38 2.45
C ALA A 93 -9.72 -10.22 3.98
N THR A 94 -8.91 -10.89 4.80
CA THR A 94 -8.94 -10.73 6.26
C THR A 94 -8.62 -9.31 6.71
N SER A 95 -7.58 -8.67 6.13
CA SER A 95 -7.24 -7.28 6.45
C SER A 95 -8.34 -6.32 6.02
N VAL A 96 -8.89 -6.47 4.81
CA VAL A 96 -10.04 -5.68 4.33
C VAL A 96 -11.22 -5.81 5.28
N SER A 97 -11.60 -7.04 5.65
CA SER A 97 -12.72 -7.29 6.57
C SER A 97 -12.48 -6.66 7.94
N LYS A 98 -11.28 -6.79 8.51
CA LYS A 98 -10.98 -6.14 9.80
C LYS A 98 -11.11 -4.62 9.71
N ILE A 99 -10.57 -4.01 8.65
CA ILE A 99 -10.63 -2.56 8.44
C ILE A 99 -12.08 -2.09 8.25
N ALA A 100 -12.86 -2.79 7.42
CA ALA A 100 -14.26 -2.49 7.15
C ALA A 100 -15.14 -2.47 8.41
N TYR A 101 -14.79 -3.29 9.41
CA TYR A 101 -15.50 -3.37 10.69
C TYR A 101 -14.80 -2.63 11.84
N GLY A 102 -13.73 -1.88 11.55
CA GLY A 102 -13.00 -1.11 12.56
C GLY A 102 -12.20 -1.96 13.57
N ILE A 103 -11.92 -3.22 13.26
CA ILE A 103 -11.15 -4.13 14.11
C ILE A 103 -9.66 -3.76 14.02
N ALA A 104 -9.17 -3.08 15.05
CA ALA A 104 -7.79 -2.59 15.14
C ALA A 104 -6.91 -3.46 16.08
N ASP A 105 -6.90 -4.77 15.84
CA ASP A 105 -6.26 -5.78 16.70
C ASP A 105 -4.75 -5.99 16.46
N ASN A 106 -4.17 -5.29 15.49
CA ASN A 106 -2.74 -5.26 15.22
C ASN A 106 -2.37 -3.90 14.63
N LEU A 107 -1.07 -3.61 14.51
CA LEU A 107 -0.59 -2.30 14.06
C LEU A 107 -1.03 -1.94 12.64
N LEU A 108 -1.09 -2.90 11.71
CA LEU A 108 -1.52 -2.64 10.33
C LEU A 108 -3.00 -2.20 10.28
N THR A 109 -3.89 -2.92 10.99
CA THR A 109 -5.31 -2.55 11.06
C THR A 109 -5.54 -1.31 11.93
N ARG A 110 -4.73 -1.10 12.97
CA ARG A 110 -4.75 0.11 13.79
C ARG A 110 -4.33 1.36 13.02
N ALA A 111 -3.24 1.29 12.25
CA ALA A 111 -2.80 2.39 11.40
C ALA A 111 -3.86 2.71 10.33
N ALA A 112 -4.49 1.70 9.73
CA ALA A 112 -5.60 1.91 8.80
C ALA A 112 -6.81 2.60 9.47
N TYR A 113 -7.18 2.18 10.69
CA TYR A 113 -8.22 2.84 11.48
C TYR A 113 -7.90 4.32 11.76
N VAL A 114 -6.62 4.63 12.05
CA VAL A 114 -6.16 6.02 12.20
C VAL A 114 -6.35 6.81 10.90
N HIS A 115 -6.03 6.24 9.75
CA HIS A 115 -6.21 6.94 8.47
C HIS A 115 -7.69 7.22 8.18
N LEU A 116 -8.59 6.27 8.47
CA LEU A 116 -10.03 6.48 8.36
C LEU A 116 -10.53 7.59 9.30
N LYS A 117 -10.20 7.52 10.60
CA LYS A 117 -10.72 8.49 11.59
C LYS A 117 -10.18 9.91 11.38
N GLU A 118 -8.95 10.03 10.87
CA GLU A 118 -8.30 11.31 10.55
C GLU A 118 -8.63 11.81 9.13
N ARG A 119 -9.47 11.08 8.37
CA ARG A 119 -9.83 11.38 6.98
C ARG A 119 -8.60 11.56 6.07
N ARG A 120 -7.59 10.72 6.27
CA ARG A 120 -6.40 10.65 5.42
C ARG A 120 -6.58 9.60 4.34
N PRO A 121 -5.91 9.73 3.18
CA PRO A 121 -5.89 8.69 2.17
C PRO A 121 -5.54 7.33 2.76
N LEU A 122 -6.43 6.36 2.56
CA LEU A 122 -6.22 4.94 2.84
C LEU A 122 -6.52 4.17 1.56
N ILE A 123 -5.50 3.57 0.95
CA ILE A 123 -5.61 2.79 -0.27
C ILE A 123 -5.47 1.32 0.08
N LEU A 124 -6.47 0.52 -0.25
CA LEU A 124 -6.45 -0.93 -0.09
C LEU A 124 -6.27 -1.56 -1.46
N VAL A 125 -5.21 -2.37 -1.63
CA VAL A 125 -4.91 -3.06 -2.89
C VAL A 125 -5.24 -4.55 -2.77
N PRO A 126 -6.53 -4.95 -2.83
CA PRO A 126 -6.89 -6.35 -2.65
C PRO A 126 -6.40 -7.21 -3.82
N ARG A 127 -5.90 -8.41 -3.50
CA ARG A 127 -5.59 -9.47 -4.47
C ARG A 127 -6.37 -10.72 -4.11
N GLU A 128 -7.53 -10.88 -4.74
CA GLU A 128 -8.37 -12.08 -4.59
C GLU A 128 -9.22 -12.32 -5.85
N ALA A 129 -9.38 -13.59 -6.23
CA ALA A 129 -10.26 -14.00 -7.31
C ALA A 129 -10.52 -15.52 -7.22
N PRO A 130 -11.79 -15.98 -7.22
CA PRO A 130 -13.04 -15.21 -7.21
C PRO A 130 -13.34 -14.55 -5.86
N LEU A 131 -14.21 -13.54 -5.86
CA LEU A 131 -14.62 -12.84 -4.63
C LEU A 131 -15.89 -13.48 -4.04
N PRO A 132 -15.85 -14.04 -2.82
CA PRO A 132 -17.05 -14.48 -2.14
C PRO A 132 -17.82 -13.26 -1.59
N ILE A 133 -19.14 -13.41 -1.37
CA ILE A 133 -20.03 -12.34 -0.88
C ILE A 133 -19.46 -11.61 0.35
N PRO A 134 -18.94 -12.29 1.40
CA PRO A 134 -18.38 -11.60 2.57
C PRO A 134 -17.24 -10.63 2.22
N THR A 135 -16.41 -10.95 1.22
CA THR A 135 -15.34 -10.07 0.77
C THR A 135 -15.90 -8.88 0.00
N LEU A 136 -16.93 -9.08 -0.83
CA LEU A 136 -17.60 -7.98 -1.56
C LEU A 136 -18.25 -6.98 -0.59
N GLU A 137 -18.96 -7.48 0.43
CA GLU A 137 -19.56 -6.65 1.48
C GLU A 137 -18.51 -5.86 2.27
N ALA A 138 -17.40 -6.51 2.62
CA ALA A 138 -16.29 -5.86 3.30
C ALA A 138 -15.65 -4.75 2.43
N LEU A 139 -15.45 -5.01 1.13
CA LEU A 139 -14.91 -4.00 0.20
C LEU A 139 -15.86 -2.80 0.07
N LEU A 140 -17.16 -3.04 -0.08
CA LEU A 140 -18.18 -1.98 -0.13
C LEU A 140 -18.16 -1.15 1.16
N LYS A 141 -18.16 -1.81 2.32
CA LYS A 141 -18.17 -1.14 3.61
C LYS A 141 -16.90 -0.33 3.87
N ALA A 142 -15.73 -0.86 3.52
CA ALA A 142 -14.47 -0.13 3.59
C ALA A 142 -14.48 1.11 2.67
N ALA A 143 -15.05 1.00 1.47
CA ALA A 143 -15.23 2.12 0.56
C ALA A 143 -16.15 3.20 1.15
N GLN A 144 -17.29 2.80 1.72
CA GLN A 144 -18.21 3.71 2.41
C GLN A 144 -17.59 4.41 3.61
N ALA A 145 -16.64 3.76 4.30
CA ALA A 145 -15.88 4.35 5.40
C ALA A 145 -14.82 5.37 4.94
N GLY A 146 -14.54 5.48 3.63
CA GLY A 146 -13.60 6.42 3.04
C GLY A 146 -12.30 5.82 2.54
N ALA A 147 -12.13 4.49 2.57
CA ALA A 147 -10.98 3.84 1.93
C ALA A 147 -11.15 3.83 0.40
N THR A 148 -10.04 3.97 -0.33
CA THR A 148 -10.01 3.70 -1.77
C THR A 148 -9.74 2.22 -1.99
N ILE A 149 -10.65 1.56 -2.71
CA ILE A 149 -10.47 0.17 -3.13
C ILE A 149 -9.83 0.16 -4.52
N LEU A 150 -8.57 -0.28 -4.58
CA LEU A 150 -7.77 -0.35 -5.81
C LEU A 150 -7.33 -1.80 -6.04
N PRO A 151 -8.19 -2.70 -6.57
CA PRO A 151 -7.81 -4.10 -6.76
C PRO A 151 -6.54 -4.23 -7.62
N ALA A 152 -5.74 -5.26 -7.35
CA ALA A 152 -4.56 -5.61 -8.15
C ALA A 152 -4.96 -6.16 -9.53
N ALA A 153 -5.54 -5.30 -10.37
CA ALA A 153 -6.10 -5.57 -11.68
C ALA A 153 -5.49 -4.59 -12.70
N PRO A 154 -4.24 -4.80 -13.12
CA PRO A 154 -3.54 -3.88 -14.02
C PRO A 154 -4.21 -3.80 -15.39
N GLY A 155 -4.20 -2.61 -15.98
CA GLY A 155 -4.77 -2.34 -17.30
C GLY A 155 -3.81 -2.73 -18.44
N PHE A 156 -4.39 -3.10 -19.59
CA PHE A 156 -3.64 -3.50 -20.79
C PHE A 156 -3.64 -2.43 -21.89
N TYR A 157 -4.26 -1.28 -21.65
CA TYR A 157 -4.42 -0.23 -22.64
C TYR A 157 -3.11 0.50 -22.98
N THR A 158 -2.07 0.34 -22.15
CA THR A 158 -0.70 0.78 -22.41
C THR A 158 0.12 -0.26 -23.19
N ARG A 159 -0.48 -1.41 -23.57
CA ARG A 159 0.19 -2.52 -24.26
C ARG A 159 1.48 -2.98 -23.54
N PRO A 160 1.39 -3.38 -22.25
CA PRO A 160 2.55 -3.81 -21.47
C PRO A 160 3.31 -4.93 -22.17
N GLN A 161 4.64 -4.87 -22.14
CA GLN A 161 5.54 -5.86 -22.75
C GLN A 161 6.18 -6.78 -21.71
N SER A 162 6.05 -6.43 -20.43
CA SER A 162 6.69 -7.12 -19.30
C SER A 162 5.78 -7.18 -18.07
N ILE A 163 6.17 -8.01 -17.09
CA ILE A 163 5.50 -8.04 -15.78
C ILE A 163 5.76 -6.71 -15.06
N GLU A 164 6.97 -6.17 -15.22
CA GLU A 164 7.39 -4.89 -14.66
C GLU A 164 6.47 -3.74 -15.10
N ASP A 165 5.97 -3.75 -16.34
CA ASP A 165 5.00 -2.76 -16.81
C ASP A 165 3.65 -2.87 -16.09
N LEU A 166 3.22 -4.10 -15.77
CA LEU A 166 1.98 -4.35 -15.01
C LEU A 166 2.12 -3.93 -13.54
N LEU A 167 3.29 -4.14 -12.94
CA LEU A 167 3.61 -3.64 -11.60
C LEU A 167 3.62 -2.11 -11.60
N ALA A 168 4.32 -1.52 -12.58
CA ALA A 168 4.45 -0.09 -12.75
C ALA A 168 3.10 0.60 -12.93
N PHE A 169 2.16 -0.02 -13.65
CA PHE A 169 0.78 0.44 -13.76
C PHE A 169 0.13 0.62 -12.38
N MET A 170 0.18 -0.42 -11.54
CA MET A 170 -0.44 -0.38 -10.22
C MET A 170 0.27 0.63 -9.30
N THR A 171 1.60 0.68 -9.34
CA THR A 171 2.40 1.64 -8.59
C THR A 171 2.05 3.08 -8.99
N GLN A 172 1.94 3.37 -10.28
CA GLN A 172 1.54 4.70 -10.76
C GLN A 172 0.17 5.12 -10.21
N ARG A 173 -0.81 4.20 -10.20
CA ARG A 173 -2.13 4.49 -9.62
C ARG A 173 -2.07 4.77 -8.12
N VAL A 174 -1.23 4.07 -7.36
CA VAL A 174 -1.00 4.35 -5.94
C VAL A 174 -0.36 5.73 -5.74
N LEU A 175 0.66 6.06 -6.53
CA LEU A 175 1.33 7.36 -6.48
C LEU A 175 0.34 8.51 -6.76
N ASP A 176 -0.48 8.38 -7.80
CA ASP A 176 -1.52 9.37 -8.14
C ASP A 176 -2.49 9.61 -6.97
N LEU A 177 -2.95 8.52 -6.32
CA LEU A 177 -3.88 8.60 -5.18
C LEU A 177 -3.25 9.19 -3.92
N LEU A 178 -1.93 9.09 -3.76
CA LEU A 178 -1.16 9.72 -2.68
C LEU A 178 -0.74 11.15 -3.02
N GLY A 179 -0.98 11.63 -4.25
CA GLY A 179 -0.49 12.92 -4.73
C GLY A 179 1.05 12.97 -4.81
N LEU A 180 1.68 11.84 -5.15
CA LEU A 180 3.12 11.72 -5.31
C LEU A 180 3.48 11.71 -6.80
N GLU A 181 4.44 12.55 -7.18
CA GLU A 181 4.94 12.62 -8.56
C GLU A 181 6.22 11.79 -8.69
N TYR A 182 6.13 10.71 -9.46
CA TYR A 182 7.27 9.92 -9.93
C TYR A 182 6.82 9.10 -11.16
N PRO A 183 7.59 9.06 -12.26
CA PRO A 183 7.18 8.38 -13.48
C PRO A 183 7.42 6.86 -13.38
N ARG A 184 6.35 6.06 -13.27
CA ARG A 184 6.41 4.60 -13.42
C ARG A 184 5.67 4.10 -14.66
N ALA A 185 4.55 4.73 -15.02
CA ALA A 185 3.77 4.35 -16.20
C ALA A 185 3.27 5.59 -16.95
N PRO A 186 3.06 5.51 -18.28
CA PRO A 186 2.60 6.65 -19.06
C PRO A 186 1.19 7.08 -18.64
N ARG A 187 0.96 8.40 -18.66
CA ARG A 187 -0.36 8.99 -18.44
C ARG A 187 -1.20 8.91 -19.72
N TRP A 188 -2.50 8.67 -19.57
CA TRP A 188 -3.39 8.46 -20.71
C TRP A 188 -3.51 9.70 -21.59
N LYS A 189 -3.08 9.60 -22.85
CA LYS A 189 -3.08 10.70 -23.84
C LYS A 189 -2.25 11.93 -23.44
N GLU A 190 -1.32 11.77 -22.51
CA GLU A 190 -0.31 12.79 -22.23
C GLU A 190 1.00 12.38 -22.93
N PRO A 191 1.77 13.34 -23.48
CA PRO A 191 3.07 13.05 -24.07
C PRO A 191 4.02 12.47 -23.01
N GLU A 192 4.86 11.52 -23.40
CA GLU A 192 5.93 11.03 -22.53
C GLU A 192 6.87 12.19 -22.21
N VAL A 193 7.10 12.41 -20.91
CA VAL A 193 8.14 13.33 -20.45
C VAL A 193 9.46 12.62 -20.71
N VAL A 194 10.12 12.96 -21.81
CA VAL A 194 11.49 12.52 -22.07
C VAL A 194 12.38 13.36 -21.16
N GLU A 195 12.95 12.75 -20.12
CA GLU A 195 14.03 13.37 -19.35
C GLU A 195 15.29 13.38 -20.24
N GLU A 196 15.79 14.57 -20.59
CA GLU A 196 17.10 14.80 -21.25
C GLU A 196 18.26 14.58 -20.28
#